data_AF-A0A2A2REY4-F1
#
_entry.id   AF-A0A2A2REY4-F1
#
_cell.length_a   1.000
_cell.length_b   1.000
_cell.length_c   1.000
_cell.angle_alpha   90.00
_cell.angle_beta   90.00
_cell.angle_gamma   90.00
#
_symmetry.space_group_name_H-M   'P 1'
#
loop_
_entity.id
_entity.type
_entity.pdbx_description
1 polymer ?
#
loop_
_entity_poly.entity_id
_entity_poly.type
_entity_poly.pdbx_seq_one_letter_code
_entity_poly.pdbx_strand_id
1 'polypeptide(L)'
;MAESVPNLPTACPPDALWQQIVQDYRQLCVLQRQARGAECDRLLRDELPTRILAWAEQDGADGAAKTRRLDDMFQAEQRRLADAWTIEQTVAQRLRSDLLPALSAQINEEVQRAMQRHAPSRTLPSTPVPVPVPVPVPVSAPCPAPSIVQRSAPARASARASVGDIPSIIDLILEQERQSDARHLVA
;
A
#
# COMPACT_ATOMS: atom_id res chain seq x y z
N MET A 1 -61.84 -7.83 -6.57
CA MET A 1 -61.36 -6.49 -6.15
C MET A 1 -60.01 -6.71 -5.53
N ALA A 2 -58.95 -6.21 -6.17
CA ALA A 2 -57.56 -6.43 -5.75
C ALA A 2 -57.17 -5.32 -4.76
N GLU A 3 -57.03 -5.67 -3.49
CA GLU A 3 -56.43 -4.77 -2.50
C GLU A 3 -54.92 -4.74 -2.70
N SER A 4 -54.45 -3.56 -3.09
CA SER A 4 -53.04 -3.20 -3.18
C SER A 4 -52.49 -3.01 -1.77
N VAL A 5 -51.57 -3.88 -1.35
CA VAL A 5 -50.76 -3.65 -0.15
C VAL A 5 -49.60 -2.72 -0.55
N PRO A 6 -49.41 -1.58 0.12
CA PRO A 6 -48.31 -0.67 -0.18
C PRO A 6 -46.97 -1.29 0.25
N ASN A 7 -46.00 -1.29 -0.67
CA ASN A 7 -44.60 -1.57 -0.38
C ASN A 7 -44.09 -0.60 0.70
N LEU A 8 -43.92 -1.11 1.93
CA LEU A 8 -43.14 -0.45 2.96
C LEU A 8 -41.66 -0.48 2.56
N PRO A 9 -40.88 0.60 2.83
CA PRO A 9 -39.46 0.63 2.53
C PRO A 9 -38.76 -0.46 3.35
N THR A 10 -38.04 -1.34 2.65
CA THR A 10 -37.12 -2.33 3.23
C THR A 10 -36.16 -1.63 4.18
N ALA A 11 -36.44 -1.69 5.48
CA ALA A 11 -35.44 -1.40 6.50
C ALA A 11 -34.24 -2.30 6.21
N CYS A 12 -33.08 -1.71 5.95
CA CYS A 12 -31.86 -2.48 5.81
C CYS A 12 -31.66 -3.31 7.09
N PRO A 13 -31.37 -4.62 6.99
CA PRO A 13 -31.09 -5.40 8.18
C PRO A 13 -29.88 -4.79 8.90
N PRO A 14 -29.82 -4.83 10.24
CA PRO A 14 -28.76 -4.20 11.04
C PRO A 14 -27.35 -4.67 10.64
N ASP A 15 -27.25 -5.91 10.15
CA ASP A 15 -26.01 -6.46 9.61
C ASP A 15 -25.57 -5.79 8.30
N ALA A 16 -26.48 -5.27 7.47
CA ALA A 16 -26.12 -4.60 6.23
C ALA A 16 -25.43 -3.25 6.47
N LEU A 17 -25.87 -2.48 7.46
CA LEU A 17 -25.19 -1.24 7.85
C LEU A 17 -23.80 -1.53 8.40
N TRP A 18 -23.67 -2.57 9.23
CA TRP A 18 -22.38 -3.01 9.73
C TRP A 18 -21.42 -3.37 8.60
N GLN A 19 -21.87 -4.16 7.61
CA GLN A 19 -21.04 -4.48 6.45
C GLN A 19 -20.63 -3.23 5.64
N GLN A 20 -21.52 -2.24 5.53
CA GLN A 20 -21.18 -0.97 4.88
C GLN A 20 -20.12 -0.19 5.65
N ILE A 21 -20.22 -0.10 6.98
CA ILE A 21 -19.18 0.55 7.82
C ILE A 21 -17.82 -0.14 7.60
N VAL A 22 -17.80 -1.47 7.61
CA VAL A 22 -16.57 -2.25 7.35
C VAL A 22 -16.03 -1.95 5.95
N GLN A 23 -16.89 -1.89 4.94
CA GLN A 23 -16.48 -1.65 3.56
C GLN A 23 -15.97 -0.23 3.34
N ASP A 24 -16.65 0.77 3.89
CA ASP A 24 -16.24 2.17 3.84
C ASP A 24 -14.89 2.35 4.54
N TYR A 25 -14.69 1.74 5.71
CA TYR A 25 -13.41 1.80 6.41
C TYR A 25 -12.27 1.15 5.60
N ARG A 26 -12.53 0.01 4.97
CA ARG A 26 -11.56 -0.62 4.05
C ARG A 26 -11.21 0.28 2.88
N GLN A 27 -12.22 0.91 2.27
CA GLN A 27 -12.04 1.84 1.17
C GLN A 27 -11.23 3.05 1.59
N LEU A 28 -11.50 3.61 2.78
CA LEU A 28 -10.74 4.71 3.35
C LEU A 28 -9.26 4.36 3.48
N CYS A 29 -8.94 3.18 4.01
CA CYS A 29 -7.57 2.70 4.13
C CYS A 29 -6.85 2.57 2.77
N VAL A 30 -7.56 2.11 1.74
CA VAL A 30 -7.01 2.03 0.37
C VAL A 30 -6.78 3.42 -0.22
N LEU A 31 -7.75 4.32 -0.11
CA LEU A 31 -7.66 5.69 -0.62
C LEU A 31 -6.52 6.48 0.04
N GLN A 32 -6.32 6.28 1.36
CA GLN A 32 -5.23 6.91 2.11
C GLN A 32 -3.87 6.51 1.53
N ARG A 33 -3.70 5.23 1.18
CA ARG A 33 -2.47 4.76 0.54
C ARG A 33 -2.28 5.29 -0.87
N GLN A 34 -3.37 5.49 -1.61
CA GLN A 34 -3.33 6.09 -2.95
C GLN A 34 -3.15 7.62 -2.93
N ALA A 35 -3.01 8.23 -1.74
CA ALA A 35 -2.94 9.67 -1.55
C ALA A 35 -4.14 10.45 -2.14
N ARG A 36 -5.32 9.81 -2.21
CA ARG A 36 -6.57 10.42 -2.70
C ARG A 36 -7.26 11.18 -1.57
N GLY A 37 -6.62 12.25 -1.09
CA GLY A 37 -7.01 12.99 0.11
C GLY A 37 -8.46 13.48 0.10
N ALA A 38 -8.94 14.04 -1.01
CA ALA A 38 -10.32 14.56 -1.09
C ALA A 38 -11.40 13.48 -0.90
N GLU A 39 -11.16 12.26 -1.38
CA GLU A 39 -12.11 11.15 -1.21
C GLU A 39 -11.99 10.53 0.18
N CYS A 40 -10.78 10.47 0.74
CA CYS A 40 -10.60 10.13 2.14
C CYS A 40 -11.35 11.08 3.06
N ASP A 41 -11.23 12.40 2.83
CA ASP A 41 -11.86 13.42 3.66
C ASP A 41 -13.38 13.30 3.61
N ARG A 42 -13.96 13.14 2.42
CA ARG A 42 -15.40 12.92 2.26
C ARG A 42 -15.87 11.67 3.01
N LEU A 43 -15.16 10.56 2.86
CA LEU A 43 -15.55 9.30 3.48
C LEU A 43 -15.40 9.37 5.01
N LEU A 44 -14.33 9.99 5.51
CA LEU A 44 -14.05 10.15 6.94
C LEU A 44 -15.00 11.13 7.64
N ARG A 45 -15.34 12.25 6.99
CA ARG A 45 -16.11 13.34 7.62
C ARG A 45 -17.60 13.23 7.42
N ASP A 46 -18.04 12.67 6.29
CA ASP A 46 -19.46 12.68 5.92
C ASP A 46 -20.05 11.27 5.98
N GLU A 47 -19.49 10.33 5.22
CA GLU A 47 -20.16 9.03 4.98
C GLU A 47 -20.04 8.08 6.17
N LEU A 48 -18.83 7.85 6.69
CA LEU A 48 -18.59 6.91 7.78
C LEU A 48 -19.30 7.33 9.08
N PRO A 49 -19.23 8.60 9.53
CA PRO A 49 -19.91 9.02 10.75
C PRO A 49 -21.43 8.87 10.63
N THR A 50 -22.01 9.27 9.50
CA THR A 50 -23.45 9.14 9.25
C THR A 50 -23.91 7.68 9.34
N ARG A 51 -23.14 6.73 8.78
CA ARG A 51 -23.47 5.30 8.87
C ARG A 51 -23.27 4.71 10.26
N ILE A 52 -22.24 5.12 10.98
CA ILE A 52 -22.01 4.67 12.36
C ILE A 52 -23.17 5.10 13.25
N LEU A 53 -23.63 6.35 13.13
CA LEU A 53 -24.80 6.85 13.88
C LEU A 53 -26.06 6.06 13.53
N ALA A 54 -26.36 5.89 12.24
CA ALA A 54 -27.53 5.11 11.80
C ALA A 54 -27.49 3.64 12.28
N TRP A 55 -26.30 3.04 12.37
CA TRP A 55 -26.12 1.71 12.94
C TRP A 55 -26.28 1.71 14.48
N ALA A 56 -25.72 2.71 15.16
CA ALA A 56 -25.80 2.84 16.61
C ALA A 56 -27.23 3.09 17.10
N GLU A 57 -28.07 3.79 16.34
CA GLU A 57 -29.49 3.98 16.64
C GLU A 57 -30.31 2.69 16.52
N GLN A 58 -29.91 1.77 15.63
CA GLN A 58 -30.61 0.50 15.40
C GLN A 58 -30.22 -0.59 16.39
N ASP A 59 -28.98 -0.58 16.88
CA ASP A 59 -28.49 -1.57 17.82
C ASP A 59 -28.92 -1.17 19.25
N GLY A 60 -29.68 -2.02 19.94
CA GLY A 60 -30.11 -1.79 21.32
C GLY A 60 -28.99 -1.98 22.36
N ALA A 61 -27.78 -2.32 21.92
CA ALA A 61 -26.61 -2.48 22.78
C ALA A 61 -26.20 -1.19 23.49
N ASP A 62 -25.55 -1.35 24.64
CA ASP A 62 -24.94 -0.26 25.39
C ASP A 62 -23.84 0.44 24.58
N GLY A 63 -23.65 1.75 24.83
CA GLY A 63 -22.66 2.57 24.15
C GLY A 63 -21.25 1.98 24.24
N ALA A 64 -20.85 1.50 25.41
CA ALA A 64 -19.52 0.90 25.60
C ALA A 64 -19.33 -0.39 24.76
N ALA A 65 -20.39 -1.18 24.59
CA ALA A 65 -20.34 -2.39 23.76
C ALA A 65 -20.22 -2.03 22.27
N LYS A 66 -20.91 -0.98 21.81
CA LYS A 66 -20.80 -0.47 20.44
C LYS A 66 -19.42 0.08 20.13
N THR A 67 -18.86 0.91 21.02
CA THR A 67 -17.50 1.44 20.89
C THR A 67 -16.49 0.31 20.78
N ARG A 68 -16.55 -0.66 21.71
CA ARG A 68 -15.65 -1.82 21.68
C ARG A 68 -15.76 -2.61 20.37
N ARG A 69 -16.98 -2.81 19.85
CA ARG A 69 -17.20 -3.53 18.59
C ARG A 69 -16.57 -2.78 17.41
N LEU A 70 -16.70 -1.46 17.35
CA LEU A 70 -16.07 -0.61 16.35
C LEU A 70 -14.54 -0.68 16.46
N ASP A 71 -13.99 -0.52 17.67
CA ASP A 71 -12.55 -0.59 17.92
C ASP A 71 -11.95 -1.94 17.49
N ASP A 72 -12.58 -3.05 17.90
CA ASP A 72 -12.13 -4.39 17.56
C ASP A 72 -12.09 -4.56 16.03
N MET A 73 -13.11 -4.05 15.32
CA MET A 73 -13.17 -4.10 13.86
C MET A 73 -12.09 -3.24 13.20
N PHE A 74 -11.92 -1.99 13.64
CA PHE A 74 -10.91 -1.09 13.08
C PHE A 74 -9.50 -1.61 13.31
N GLN A 75 -9.20 -2.10 14.51
CA GLN A 75 -7.92 -2.71 14.82
C GLN A 75 -7.67 -3.97 13.98
N ALA A 76 -8.67 -4.83 13.83
CA ALA A 76 -8.55 -6.03 12.99
C ALA A 76 -8.20 -5.64 11.55
N GLU A 77 -8.87 -4.63 10.99
CA GLU A 77 -8.62 -4.21 9.62
C GLU A 77 -7.27 -3.48 9.46
N GLN A 78 -6.84 -2.67 10.44
CA GLN A 78 -5.49 -2.09 10.46
C GLN A 78 -4.40 -3.15 10.46
N ARG A 79 -4.56 -4.23 11.26
CA ARG A 79 -3.62 -5.36 11.27
C ARG A 79 -3.56 -6.05 9.90
N ARG A 80 -4.72 -6.35 9.31
CA ARG A 80 -4.81 -6.96 7.96
C ARG A 80 -4.08 -6.11 6.91
N LEU A 81 -4.20 -4.80 6.98
CA LEU A 81 -3.51 -3.88 6.06
C LEU A 81 -2.00 -3.81 6.30
N ALA A 82 -1.56 -3.87 7.55
CA ALA A 82 -0.15 -3.93 7.90
C ALA A 82 0.49 -5.24 7.40
N ASP A 83 -0.22 -6.36 7.54
CA ASP A 83 0.22 -7.66 7.04
C ASP A 83 0.32 -7.68 5.51
N ALA A 84 -0.73 -7.24 4.82
CA ALA A 84 -0.75 -7.15 3.36
C ALA A 84 0.39 -6.28 2.82
N TRP A 85 0.71 -5.20 3.52
CA TRP A 85 1.83 -4.33 3.17
C TRP A 85 3.18 -5.00 3.35
N THR A 86 3.37 -5.69 4.46
CA THR A 86 4.62 -6.42 4.73
C THR A 86 4.86 -7.48 3.66
N ILE A 87 3.80 -8.16 3.22
CA ILE A 87 3.83 -9.11 2.11
C ILE A 87 4.22 -8.40 0.80
N GLU A 88 3.56 -7.29 0.47
CA GLU A 88 3.85 -6.51 -0.75
C GLU A 88 5.33 -6.08 -0.79
N GLN A 89 5.85 -5.54 0.31
CA GLN A 89 7.25 -5.14 0.41
C GLN A 89 8.21 -6.32 0.25
N THR A 90 7.90 -7.44 0.88
CA THR A 90 8.71 -8.66 0.78
C THR A 90 8.74 -9.18 -0.65
N VAL A 91 7.58 -9.25 -1.31
CA VAL A 91 7.46 -9.69 -2.71
C VAL A 91 8.20 -8.73 -3.64
N ALA A 92 8.00 -7.42 -3.49
CA ALA A 92 8.68 -6.43 -4.30
C ALA A 92 10.21 -6.47 -4.12
N GLN A 93 10.69 -6.71 -2.89
CA GLN A 93 12.11 -6.86 -2.60
C GLN A 93 12.66 -8.10 -3.30
N ARG A 94 12.00 -9.27 -3.15
CA ARG A 94 12.43 -10.53 -3.79
C ARG A 94 12.44 -10.44 -5.31
N LEU A 95 11.43 -9.78 -5.88
CA LEU A 95 11.38 -9.54 -7.31
C LEU A 95 12.61 -8.74 -7.77
N ARG A 96 12.98 -7.68 -7.03
CA ARG A 96 14.10 -6.80 -7.36
C ARG A 96 15.47 -7.43 -7.11
N SER A 97 15.64 -8.18 -6.02
CA SER A 97 16.95 -8.70 -5.62
C SER A 97 17.30 -10.02 -6.29
N ASP A 98 16.31 -10.87 -6.55
CA ASP A 98 16.56 -12.26 -6.90
C ASP A 98 16.05 -12.55 -8.33
N LEU A 99 14.77 -12.30 -8.58
CA LEU A 99 14.11 -12.72 -9.82
C LEU A 99 14.51 -11.89 -11.05
N LEU A 100 14.49 -10.56 -10.95
CA LEU A 100 14.85 -9.70 -12.08
C LEU A 100 16.31 -9.90 -12.52
N PRO A 101 17.31 -9.95 -11.61
CA PRO A 101 18.68 -10.23 -12.00
C PRO A 101 18.85 -11.62 -12.63
N ALA A 102 18.25 -12.66 -12.06
CA ALA A 102 18.33 -14.01 -12.61
C ALA A 102 17.76 -14.09 -14.03
N LEU A 103 16.59 -13.49 -14.26
CA LEU A 103 15.99 -13.41 -15.59
C LEU A 103 16.87 -12.62 -16.56
N SER A 104 17.45 -11.50 -16.13
CA SER A 104 18.35 -10.71 -16.98
C SER A 104 19.60 -11.48 -17.40
N ALA A 105 20.18 -12.27 -16.49
CA ALA A 105 21.34 -13.11 -16.77
C ALA A 105 20.98 -14.21 -17.78
N GLN A 106 19.85 -14.88 -17.59
CA GLN A 106 19.38 -15.93 -18.50
C GLN A 106 19.10 -15.40 -19.91
N ILE A 107 18.46 -14.22 -20.01
CA ILE A 107 18.22 -13.56 -21.30
C ILE A 107 19.56 -13.21 -21.96
N ASN A 108 20.51 -12.64 -21.23
CA ASN A 108 21.83 -12.31 -21.77
C ASN A 108 22.58 -13.54 -22.29
N GLU A 109 22.52 -14.65 -21.56
CA GLU A 109 23.13 -15.91 -22.00
C GLU A 109 22.49 -16.46 -23.29
N GLU A 110 21.15 -16.43 -23.39
CA GLU A 110 20.47 -16.84 -24.62
C GLU A 110 20.82 -15.93 -25.80
N VAL A 111 20.86 -14.62 -25.59
CA VAL A 111 21.27 -13.65 -26.62
C VAL A 111 22.70 -13.95 -27.07
N GLN A 112 23.63 -14.16 -26.15
CA GLN A 112 25.01 -14.53 -26.49
C GLN A 112 25.08 -15.84 -27.27
N ARG A 113 24.32 -16.86 -26.86
CA ARG A 113 24.26 -18.16 -27.57
C ARG A 113 23.66 -18.01 -28.97
N ALA A 114 22.61 -17.22 -29.13
CA ALA A 114 22.02 -16.92 -30.44
C ALA A 114 23.02 -16.19 -31.34
N MET A 115 23.73 -15.18 -30.81
CA MET A 115 24.78 -14.47 -31.54
C MET A 115 25.92 -15.39 -31.97
N GLN A 116 26.37 -16.31 -31.11
CA GLN A 116 27.42 -17.27 -31.46
C GLN A 116 26.99 -18.24 -32.57
N ARG A 117 25.72 -18.69 -32.56
CA ARG A 117 25.17 -19.53 -33.63
C ARG A 117 25.10 -18.81 -34.98
N HIS A 118 24.95 -17.49 -34.96
CA HIS A 118 24.77 -16.66 -36.17
C HIS A 118 26.04 -15.88 -36.54
N ALA A 119 27.10 -15.98 -35.74
CA ALA A 119 28.39 -15.46 -36.10
C ALA A 119 28.87 -16.25 -37.32
N PRO A 120 29.03 -15.62 -38.50
CA PRO A 120 29.56 -16.32 -39.66
C PRO A 120 30.95 -16.82 -39.28
N SER A 121 31.17 -18.12 -39.48
CA SER A 121 32.50 -18.73 -39.42
C SER A 121 33.39 -17.98 -40.38
N ARG A 122 34.12 -16.99 -39.88
CA ARG A 122 35.16 -16.29 -40.61
C ARG A 122 36.34 -17.26 -40.67
N THR A 123 36.23 -18.25 -41.55
CA THR A 123 37.39 -18.96 -42.09
C THR A 123 38.19 -17.91 -42.86
N LEU A 124 39.16 -17.30 -42.18
CA LEU A 124 40.27 -16.65 -42.83
C LEU A 124 41.28 -17.74 -43.19
N PRO A 125 41.51 -18.05 -44.47
CA PRO A 125 42.76 -18.70 -44.86
C PRO A 125 43.84 -17.61 -44.94
N SER A 126 44.93 -17.78 -44.18
CA SER A 126 46.32 -17.70 -44.67
C SER A 126 47.31 -17.37 -43.55
N THR A 127 48.06 -18.43 -43.21
CA THR A 127 49.54 -18.52 -43.17
C THR A 127 50.37 -17.51 -42.35
N PRO A 128 51.32 -17.99 -41.51
CA PRO A 128 52.03 -17.18 -40.54
C PRO A 128 53.29 -16.51 -41.14
N VAL A 129 53.59 -15.28 -40.72
CA VAL A 129 54.95 -14.73 -40.79
C VAL A 129 55.32 -14.17 -39.41
N PRO A 130 56.30 -14.77 -38.71
CA PRO A 130 56.82 -14.23 -37.47
C PRO A 130 57.82 -13.11 -37.79
N VAL A 131 57.47 -11.87 -37.44
CA VAL A 131 58.45 -10.78 -37.36
C VAL A 131 58.87 -10.64 -35.89
N PRO A 132 60.17 -10.74 -35.56
CA PRO A 132 60.62 -10.59 -34.18
C PRO A 132 60.59 -9.10 -33.81
N VAL A 133 59.76 -8.74 -32.82
CA VAL A 133 59.86 -7.44 -32.15
C VAL A 133 60.41 -7.69 -30.75
N PRO A 134 61.65 -7.26 -30.44
CA PRO A 134 62.14 -7.23 -29.07
C PRO A 134 61.67 -5.94 -28.40
N VAL A 135 61.12 -6.06 -27.18
CA VAL A 135 61.58 -5.40 -25.94
C VAL A 135 60.46 -5.52 -24.89
N PRO A 136 60.71 -6.12 -23.72
CA PRO A 136 59.80 -6.08 -22.58
C PRO A 136 60.00 -4.78 -21.80
N VAL A 137 58.92 -4.05 -21.52
CA VAL A 137 58.93 -2.94 -20.55
C VAL A 137 57.92 -3.27 -19.44
N PRO A 138 58.25 -3.08 -18.15
CA PRO A 138 57.51 -3.68 -17.06
C PRO A 138 56.19 -2.98 -16.74
N VAL A 139 55.28 -3.81 -16.24
CA VAL A 139 53.99 -3.55 -15.60
C VAL A 139 53.98 -2.30 -14.70
N SER A 140 52.92 -1.50 -14.83
CA SER A 140 52.38 -0.71 -13.73
C SER A 140 50.88 -1.00 -13.60
N ALA A 141 50.50 -1.40 -12.39
CA ALA A 141 49.19 -1.89 -11.98
C ALA A 141 48.09 -0.79 -12.02
N PRO A 142 46.80 -1.15 -11.94
CA PRO A 142 45.68 -0.20 -12.02
C PRO A 142 45.53 0.58 -10.71
N CYS A 143 45.43 1.91 -10.81
CA CYS A 143 44.97 2.74 -9.70
C CYS A 143 43.42 2.65 -9.59
N PRO A 144 42.87 2.50 -8.37
CA PRO A 144 41.43 2.38 -8.14
C PRO A 144 40.70 3.73 -8.25
N ALA A 145 39.40 3.61 -8.57
CA ALA A 145 38.43 4.69 -8.78
C ALA A 145 38.28 5.67 -7.60
N PRO A 146 37.87 6.93 -7.84
CA PRO A 146 37.32 7.76 -6.77
C PRO A 146 35.87 7.37 -6.47
N SER A 147 35.64 7.04 -5.20
CA SER A 147 34.32 6.95 -4.57
C SER A 147 33.57 8.28 -4.66
N ILE A 148 32.39 8.30 -5.27
CA ILE A 148 31.44 9.41 -5.07
C ILE A 148 30.67 9.11 -3.79
N VAL A 149 31.11 9.76 -2.71
CA VAL A 149 30.29 10.02 -1.53
C VAL A 149 29.41 11.21 -1.86
N GLN A 150 28.11 11.01 -2.05
CA GLN A 150 27.13 12.08 -1.86
C GLN A 150 26.34 11.82 -0.59
N ARG A 151 26.79 12.52 0.45
CA ARG A 151 26.09 12.78 1.69
C ARG A 151 25.00 13.82 1.44
N SER A 152 23.82 13.50 1.99
CA SER A 152 22.89 14.41 2.65
C SER A 152 22.02 15.33 1.79
N ALA A 153 20.72 15.03 1.81
CA ALA A 153 19.73 16.02 2.25
C ALA A 153 18.56 15.29 2.93
N PRO A 154 18.19 15.63 4.18
CA PRO A 154 16.90 15.23 4.72
C PRO A 154 15.85 16.13 4.06
N ALA A 155 15.17 15.60 3.04
CA ALA A 155 13.94 16.22 2.58
C ALA A 155 12.95 16.17 3.75
N ARG A 156 12.67 17.37 4.29
CA ARG A 156 11.56 17.73 5.17
C ARG A 156 10.54 16.60 5.32
N ALA A 157 10.46 16.07 6.53
CA ALA A 157 9.27 15.39 7.02
C ALA A 157 8.09 16.38 6.88
N SER A 158 7.41 16.32 5.74
CA SER A 158 6.02 16.74 5.69
C SER A 158 5.32 15.80 6.65
N ALA A 159 4.80 16.37 7.73
CA ALA A 159 3.99 15.68 8.72
C ALA A 159 2.75 15.12 8.02
N ARG A 160 2.91 13.97 7.36
CA ARG A 160 1.82 13.09 7.03
C ARG A 160 1.31 12.60 8.37
N ALA A 161 0.09 13.01 8.70
CA ALA A 161 -0.68 12.47 9.81
C ALA A 161 -0.42 10.96 9.86
N SER A 162 0.19 10.54 10.96
CA SER A 162 0.54 9.16 11.21
C SER A 162 -0.74 8.34 11.24
N VAL A 163 -0.64 7.10 10.78
CA VAL A 163 -1.69 6.07 10.69
C VAL A 163 -2.41 5.78 12.04
N GLY A 164 -2.06 6.49 13.12
CA GLY A 164 -2.54 6.27 14.49
C GLY A 164 -3.67 7.17 15.00
N ASP A 165 -4.10 8.22 14.29
CA ASP A 165 -5.06 9.20 14.85
C ASP A 165 -6.55 8.93 14.52
N ILE A 166 -6.86 7.85 13.80
CA ILE A 166 -8.26 7.51 13.47
C ILE A 166 -9.08 7.15 14.74
N PRO A 167 -8.55 6.41 15.74
CA PRO A 167 -9.25 6.22 17.02
C PRO A 167 -9.60 7.56 17.70
N SER A 168 -8.70 8.55 17.66
CA SER A 168 -8.97 9.87 18.24
C SER A 168 -10.06 10.66 17.53
N ILE A 169 -10.31 10.42 16.24
CA ILE A 169 -11.42 11.05 15.52
C ILE A 169 -12.75 10.41 15.92
N ILE A 170 -12.75 9.11 16.21
CA ILE A 170 -13.95 8.38 16.64
C ILE A 170 -14.27 8.71 18.10
N ASP A 171 -13.26 8.81 18.96
CA ASP A 171 -13.41 9.37 20.31
C ASP A 171 -13.96 10.80 20.25
N LEU A 172 -13.51 11.63 19.30
CA LEU A 172 -14.02 12.99 19.13
C LEU A 172 -15.50 13.00 18.71
N ILE A 173 -15.92 12.10 17.81
CA ILE A 173 -17.30 11.98 17.35
C ILE A 173 -18.21 11.47 18.47
N LEU A 174 -17.78 10.46 19.23
CA LEU A 174 -18.56 9.89 20.33
C LEU A 174 -18.60 10.81 21.56
N GLU A 175 -17.53 11.54 21.86
CA GLU A 175 -17.49 12.53 22.95
C GLU A 175 -18.37 13.74 22.62
N GLN A 176 -18.46 14.13 21.34
CA GLN A 176 -19.32 15.21 20.88
C GLN A 176 -20.81 14.85 20.98
N GLU A 177 -21.16 13.57 20.80
CA GLU A 177 -22.52 13.06 21.02
C GLU A 177 -22.89 13.06 22.51
N ARG A 178 -22.00 12.56 23.38
CA ARG A 178 -22.18 12.60 24.85
C ARG A 178 -22.37 14.01 25.40
N GLN A 179 -21.65 14.99 24.85
CA GLN A 179 -21.79 16.40 25.24
C GLN A 179 -23.07 17.05 24.71
N SER A 180 -23.62 16.55 23.61
CA SER A 180 -24.87 17.06 23.02
C SER A 180 -26.08 16.56 23.80
N ASP A 181 -26.09 15.30 24.22
CA ASP A 181 -27.13 14.74 25.09
C ASP A 181 -27.14 15.36 26.49
N ALA A 182 -25.97 15.62 27.07
CA ALA A 182 -25.86 16.27 28.39
C ALA A 182 -26.36 17.72 28.37
N ARG A 183 -26.31 18.41 27.23
CA ARG A 183 -26.82 19.79 27.09
C ARG A 183 -28.33 19.84 26.88
N HIS A 184 -28.92 18.81 26.29
CA HIS A 184 -30.37 18.71 26.10
C HIS A 184 -31.14 18.33 27.37
N LEU A 185 -30.45 17.77 28.38
CA LEU A 185 -31.01 17.42 29.69
C LEU A 185 -30.93 18.54 30.74
N VAL A 186 -30.23 19.64 30.46
CA VAL A 186 -30.02 20.77 31.38
C VAL A 186 -30.80 22.04 30.96
N ALA A 187 -31.55 21.96 29.85
CA ALA A 187 -32.41 23.06 29.35
C ALA A 187 -33.88 22.86 29.74
#